data_AF-A0A3M8BBW0-F1
#
_entry.id   AF-A0A3M8BBW0-F1
#
_cell.length_a   1.000
_cell.length_b   1.000
_cell.length_c   1.000
_cell.angle_alpha   90.00
_cell.angle_beta   90.00
_cell.angle_gamma   90.00
#
_symmetry.space_group_name_H-M   'P 1'
#
loop_
_entity.id
_entity.type
_entity.pdbx_description
1 polymer ?
#
loop_
_entity_poly.entity_id
_entity_poly.type
_entity_poly.pdbx_seq_one_letter_code
_entity_poly.pdbx_strand_id
1 'polypeptide(L)'
;MLSVGISVSSLFFSSPIQAKQNPSTSDELLQYANEQNVNILLYDENGKIDKEFHVDGLEVTYKYKNGKMIESEDNKGRKQKYVKRDNYVEVTEYENGKELFKHALSSNDLKFPEVKTNDHENLEKEKMEEGNKKGAESDLRSIGIESTTTYEDYYVNGVLMNNLVPGSCPCSSGSDKFINYSSMTESEIQSFFQNKNSILKDPVQIWRRDSNGNVYNTNKTILPSKAIYNAAQTHRMNPKVVIATLQKEQSLVSAAPGSVSYSSRRFYYAMGYGATDGGDLNGTSGFDIQIDKGTKLFKDLWYNSPTETYPILFNNINYGKTVTSNGVTYKNYIWVKNYGTWALYKYTPHALDINYLPTITGGNYSFQSIFKSYWGTDWD
;
A
#
# COMPACT_ATOMS: atom_id res chain seq x y z
N MET A 1 3.19 65.75 41.86
CA MET A 1 3.60 64.57 41.06
C MET A 1 2.89 64.67 39.72
N LEU A 2 3.61 65.01 38.66
CA LEU A 2 3.08 64.96 37.28
C LEU A 2 3.08 63.49 36.84
N SER A 3 1.92 62.99 36.41
CA SER A 3 1.80 61.71 35.70
C SER A 3 1.67 62.01 34.21
N VAL A 4 2.69 61.61 33.45
CA VAL A 4 2.70 61.66 31.98
C VAL A 4 2.07 60.37 31.48
N GLY A 5 0.88 60.47 30.89
CA GLY A 5 0.25 59.37 30.16
C GLY A 5 0.74 59.35 28.71
N ILE A 6 1.59 58.38 28.37
CA ILE A 6 2.00 58.11 26.98
C ILE A 6 0.93 57.21 26.36
N SER A 7 0.15 57.77 25.44
CA SER A 7 -0.74 57.01 24.54
C SER A 7 0.10 56.35 23.46
N VAL A 8 0.30 55.03 23.55
CA VAL A 8 0.86 54.24 22.44
C VAL A 8 -0.30 53.72 21.61
N SER A 9 -0.62 54.43 20.52
CA SER A 9 -1.49 53.93 19.47
C SER A 9 -0.74 52.85 18.69
N SER A 10 -1.04 51.59 18.97
CA SER A 10 -0.58 50.46 18.15
C SER A 10 -1.32 50.47 16.81
N LEU A 11 -0.70 51.08 15.80
CA LEU A 11 -1.06 50.90 14.40
C LEU A 11 -0.78 49.45 14.01
N PHE A 12 -1.81 48.60 14.07
CA PHE A 12 -1.78 47.30 13.41
C PHE A 12 -1.88 47.56 11.90
N PHE A 13 -0.73 47.62 11.22
CA PHE A 13 -0.69 47.36 9.80
C PHE A 13 -1.00 45.88 9.60
N SER A 14 -2.28 45.55 9.42
CA SER A 14 -2.66 44.31 8.76
C SER A 14 -2.26 44.43 7.30
N SER A 15 -1.09 43.94 6.93
CA SER A 15 -0.80 43.65 5.53
C SER A 15 -1.87 42.66 5.03
N PRO A 16 -2.58 42.94 3.93
CA PRO A 16 -3.42 41.92 3.31
C PRO A 16 -2.47 40.87 2.73
N ILE A 17 -2.40 39.68 3.36
CA ILE A 17 -1.82 38.50 2.71
C ILE A 17 -2.80 38.10 1.61
N GLN A 18 -2.63 38.73 0.46
CA GLN A 18 -3.29 38.33 -0.77
C GLN A 18 -2.33 37.44 -1.54
N ALA A 19 -2.26 36.16 -1.18
CA ALA A 19 -1.63 35.13 -1.98
C ALA A 19 -2.72 34.21 -2.53
N LYS A 20 -3.42 34.68 -3.56
CA LYS A 20 -4.11 33.81 -4.51
C LYS A 20 -3.25 33.77 -5.77
N GLN A 21 -1.99 33.35 -5.65
CA GLN A 21 -1.16 33.08 -6.81
C GLN A 21 -1.50 31.68 -7.28
N ASN A 22 -2.15 31.58 -8.44
CA ASN A 22 -2.19 30.32 -9.18
C ASN A 22 -0.75 30.06 -9.64
N PRO A 23 -0.07 29.02 -9.12
CA PRO A 23 1.31 28.74 -9.51
C PRO A 23 1.37 28.50 -11.01
N SER A 24 2.38 29.09 -11.63
CA SER A 24 2.64 29.06 -13.08
C SER A 24 3.87 28.24 -13.43
N THR A 25 4.74 27.98 -12.44
CA THR A 25 5.95 27.15 -12.57
C THR A 25 5.94 25.98 -11.58
N SER A 26 6.77 24.96 -11.81
CA SER A 26 6.86 23.84 -10.88
C SER A 26 7.45 24.21 -9.53
N ASP A 27 8.29 25.24 -9.48
CA ASP A 27 9.01 25.61 -8.25
C ASP A 27 8.06 26.31 -7.26
N GLU A 28 7.00 26.95 -7.78
CA GLU A 28 5.91 27.52 -6.99
C GLU A 28 4.96 26.45 -6.43
N LEU A 29 4.92 25.24 -7.02
CA LEU A 29 3.98 24.19 -6.60
C LEU A 29 4.28 23.64 -5.21
N LEU A 30 5.56 23.55 -4.82
CA LEU A 30 5.91 23.10 -3.47
C LEU A 30 5.41 24.08 -2.40
N GLN A 31 5.60 25.37 -2.63
CA GLN A 31 5.09 26.42 -1.74
C GLN A 31 3.56 26.38 -1.69
N TYR A 32 2.91 26.32 -2.85
CA TYR A 32 1.45 26.22 -2.93
C TYR A 32 0.91 24.97 -2.22
N ALA A 33 1.54 23.80 -2.38
CA ALA A 33 1.17 22.55 -1.71
C ALA A 33 1.16 22.70 -0.18
N ASN A 34 2.22 23.30 0.37
CA ASN A 34 2.34 23.56 1.81
C ASN A 34 1.33 24.60 2.30
N GLU A 35 1.15 25.71 1.59
CA GLU A 35 0.22 26.78 1.98
C GLU A 35 -1.25 26.35 1.92
N GLN A 36 -1.61 25.53 0.94
CA GLN A 36 -2.98 25.05 0.74
C GLN A 36 -3.27 23.73 1.46
N ASN A 37 -2.29 23.12 2.12
CA ASN A 37 -2.38 21.79 2.71
C ASN A 37 -2.90 20.75 1.70
N VAL A 38 -2.19 20.60 0.59
CA VAL A 38 -2.51 19.60 -0.44
C VAL A 38 -1.25 18.89 -0.90
N ASN A 39 -1.39 17.62 -1.24
CA ASN A 39 -0.39 16.89 -2.02
C ASN A 39 -0.68 17.11 -3.51
N ILE A 40 0.34 17.07 -4.35
CA ILE A 40 0.23 17.30 -5.79
C ILE A 40 0.95 16.20 -6.56
N LEU A 41 0.24 15.64 -7.54
CA LEU A 41 0.82 14.84 -8.61
C LEU A 41 0.86 15.70 -9.87
N LEU A 42 2.07 16.06 -10.31
CA LEU A 42 2.28 16.84 -11.53
C LEU A 42 2.62 15.90 -12.70
N TYR A 43 1.79 15.92 -13.73
CA TYR A 43 2.00 15.15 -14.96
C TYR A 43 2.52 16.05 -16.09
N ASP A 44 3.35 15.50 -16.97
CA ASP A 44 3.74 16.16 -18.22
C ASP A 44 2.60 16.14 -19.25
N GLU A 45 2.81 16.82 -20.37
CA GLU A 45 1.87 16.88 -21.51
C GLU A 45 1.56 15.51 -22.11
N ASN A 46 2.45 14.52 -21.92
CA ASN A 46 2.32 13.16 -22.42
C ASN A 46 1.66 12.23 -21.39
N GLY A 47 1.22 12.76 -20.25
CA GLY A 47 0.55 12.03 -19.18
C GLY A 47 1.49 11.20 -18.31
N LYS A 48 2.81 11.41 -18.36
CA LYS A 48 3.77 10.79 -17.43
C LYS A 48 3.88 11.62 -16.17
N ILE A 49 4.08 10.97 -15.03
CA ILE A 49 4.36 11.71 -13.79
C ILE A 49 5.72 12.40 -13.91
N ASP A 50 5.76 13.70 -13.67
CA ASP A 50 6.97 14.53 -13.69
C ASP A 50 7.49 14.74 -12.26
N LYS A 51 6.62 15.22 -11.36
CA LYS A 51 6.96 15.46 -9.94
C LYS A 51 5.82 15.10 -8.99
N GLU A 52 6.16 14.79 -7.74
CA GLU A 52 5.23 14.84 -6.60
C GLU A 52 5.64 15.95 -5.64
N PHE A 53 4.66 16.65 -5.08
CA PHE A 53 4.85 17.60 -3.99
C PHE A 53 3.97 17.18 -2.84
N HIS A 54 4.54 16.99 -1.66
CA HIS A 54 3.80 16.57 -0.48
C HIS A 54 3.74 17.73 0.50
N VAL A 55 2.67 17.75 1.29
CA VAL A 55 2.43 18.77 2.33
C VAL A 55 3.50 18.78 3.44
N ASP A 56 4.33 17.75 3.51
CA ASP A 56 5.49 17.67 4.41
C ASP A 56 6.76 18.33 3.85
N GLY A 57 6.67 18.96 2.68
CA GLY A 57 7.80 19.58 1.99
C GLY A 57 8.66 18.59 1.19
N LEU A 58 8.24 17.32 1.06
CA LEU A 58 8.89 16.38 0.16
C LEU A 58 8.57 16.76 -1.29
N GLU A 59 9.60 16.82 -2.11
CA GLU A 59 9.48 16.88 -3.56
C GLU A 59 10.15 15.65 -4.13
N VAL A 60 9.48 14.97 -5.05
CA VAL A 60 9.99 13.81 -5.76
C VAL A 60 10.03 14.12 -7.24
N THR A 61 11.16 13.90 -7.90
CA THR A 61 11.32 14.04 -9.35
C THR A 61 11.51 12.70 -10.02
N TYR A 62 10.90 12.52 -11.20
CA TYR A 62 10.97 11.28 -11.98
C TYR A 62 11.77 11.44 -13.26
N LYS A 63 12.64 10.47 -13.56
CA LYS A 63 13.45 10.45 -14.79
C LYS A 63 13.06 9.26 -15.66
N TYR A 64 12.98 9.53 -16.96
CA TYR A 64 12.60 8.53 -17.96
C TYR A 64 13.67 8.36 -19.03
N LYS A 65 13.80 7.14 -19.55
CA LYS A 65 14.60 6.82 -20.73
C LYS A 65 13.81 5.88 -21.63
N ASN A 66 13.70 6.23 -22.92
CA ASN A 66 12.93 5.46 -23.90
C ASN A 66 11.49 5.16 -23.44
N GLY A 67 10.84 6.16 -22.85
CA GLY A 67 9.46 6.05 -22.36
C GLY A 67 9.29 5.31 -21.02
N LYS A 68 10.35 4.75 -20.44
CA LYS A 68 10.30 4.00 -19.17
C LYS A 68 10.90 4.80 -18.03
N MET A 69 10.29 4.73 -16.84
CA MET A 69 10.83 5.38 -15.66
C MET A 69 12.05 4.61 -15.15
N ILE A 70 13.19 5.28 -15.07
CA ILE A 70 14.49 4.69 -14.71
C ILE A 70 15.00 5.15 -13.36
N GLU A 71 14.50 6.27 -12.86
CA GLU A 71 14.93 6.84 -11.58
C GLU A 71 13.83 7.71 -10.98
N SER A 72 13.81 7.76 -9.65
CA SER A 72 13.09 8.74 -8.85
C SER A 72 14.00 9.22 -7.75
N GLU A 73 13.94 10.50 -7.43
CA GLU A 73 14.84 11.15 -6.48
C GLU A 73 14.06 12.19 -5.70
N ASP A 74 14.17 12.15 -4.37
CA ASP A 74 13.56 13.15 -3.51
C ASP A 74 14.54 14.28 -3.15
N ASN A 75 13.98 15.41 -2.73
CA ASN A 75 14.74 16.57 -2.25
C ASN A 75 15.39 16.37 -0.87
N LYS A 76 15.39 15.14 -0.33
CA LYS A 76 16.05 14.74 0.93
C LYS A 76 17.21 13.78 0.71
N GLY A 77 17.55 13.47 -0.54
CA GLY A 77 18.71 12.66 -0.91
C GLY A 77 18.44 11.15 -1.00
N ARG A 78 17.18 10.71 -0.93
CA ARG A 78 16.82 9.33 -1.27
C ARG A 78 16.50 9.22 -2.75
N LYS A 79 16.95 8.11 -3.32
CA LYS A 79 16.84 7.85 -4.75
C LYS A 79 16.57 6.40 -4.98
N GLN A 80 15.68 6.09 -5.91
CA GLN A 80 15.45 4.74 -6.37
C GLN A 80 15.81 4.63 -7.85
N LYS A 81 16.57 3.59 -8.20
CA LYS A 81 16.87 3.23 -9.58
C LYS A 81 16.09 2.00 -9.96
N TYR A 82 15.61 2.01 -11.20
CA TYR A 82 14.73 0.97 -11.72
C TYR A 82 15.41 0.31 -12.90
N VAL A 83 15.80 -0.93 -12.71
CA VAL A 83 16.44 -1.74 -13.74
C VAL A 83 15.48 -2.84 -14.15
N LYS A 84 14.98 -2.73 -15.38
CA LYS A 84 14.22 -3.83 -15.98
C LYS A 84 15.13 -5.04 -16.15
N ARG A 85 14.74 -6.17 -15.58
CA ARG A 85 15.26 -7.51 -15.83
C ARG A 85 14.25 -8.27 -16.69
N ASP A 86 14.57 -9.50 -17.06
CA ASP A 86 13.72 -10.29 -17.98
C ASP A 86 12.28 -10.42 -17.46
N ASN A 87 12.14 -10.80 -16.19
CA ASN A 87 10.86 -11.05 -15.51
C ASN A 87 10.78 -10.36 -14.14
N TYR A 88 11.31 -9.14 -14.00
CA TYR A 88 11.05 -8.28 -12.83
C TYR A 88 11.63 -6.88 -13.04
N VAL A 89 11.11 -5.90 -12.30
CA VAL A 89 11.81 -4.63 -12.11
C VAL A 89 12.61 -4.70 -10.82
N GLU A 90 13.91 -4.57 -10.97
CA GLU A 90 14.84 -4.43 -9.86
C GLU A 90 14.84 -2.97 -9.40
N VAL A 91 14.49 -2.73 -8.15
CA VAL A 91 14.51 -1.42 -7.51
C VAL A 91 15.67 -1.38 -6.53
N THR A 92 16.64 -0.51 -6.81
CA THR A 92 17.75 -0.23 -5.89
C THR A 92 17.54 1.13 -5.27
N GLU A 93 17.45 1.17 -3.96
CA GLU A 93 17.32 2.38 -3.17
C GLU A 93 18.67 2.85 -2.65
N TYR A 94 18.88 4.15 -2.72
CA TYR A 94 20.07 4.86 -2.28
C TYR A 94 19.64 5.97 -1.33
N GLU A 95 20.50 6.27 -0.36
CA GLU A 95 20.40 7.47 0.47
C GLU A 95 21.77 8.12 0.53
N ASN A 96 21.84 9.40 0.15
CA ASN A 96 23.09 10.16 0.09
C ASN A 96 24.20 9.45 -0.71
N GLY A 97 23.81 8.79 -1.81
CA GLY A 97 24.71 8.05 -2.69
C GLY A 97 25.11 6.65 -2.22
N LYS A 98 24.76 6.26 -0.99
CA LYS A 98 24.99 4.91 -0.47
C LYS A 98 23.81 4.02 -0.82
N GLU A 99 24.08 2.85 -1.40
CA GLU A 99 23.06 1.82 -1.60
C GLU A 99 22.52 1.37 -0.24
N LEU A 100 21.22 1.57 -0.02
CA LEU A 100 20.52 1.11 1.17
C LEU A 100 20.04 -0.32 0.97
N PHE A 101 19.33 -0.56 -0.14
CA PHE A 101 18.70 -1.85 -0.38
C PHE A 101 18.33 -2.09 -1.85
N LYS A 102 18.13 -3.35 -2.18
CA LYS A 102 17.74 -3.83 -3.50
C LYS A 102 16.58 -4.83 -3.38
N HIS A 103 15.43 -4.51 -3.94
CA HIS A 103 14.30 -5.44 -4.05
C HIS A 103 13.87 -5.67 -5.51
N ALA A 104 13.15 -6.75 -5.74
CA ALA A 104 12.56 -7.08 -7.03
C ALA A 104 11.03 -7.02 -6.92
N LEU A 105 10.40 -6.30 -7.85
CA LEU A 105 8.97 -6.37 -8.10
C LEU A 105 8.75 -7.50 -9.13
N SER A 106 8.21 -8.65 -8.72
CA SER A 106 8.07 -9.85 -9.56
C SER A 106 6.61 -10.16 -9.90
N SER A 107 6.36 -10.56 -11.17
CA SER A 107 5.03 -10.77 -11.77
C SER A 107 4.40 -12.15 -11.61
N ASN A 108 5.12 -13.15 -11.13
CA ASN A 108 4.72 -14.54 -11.34
C ASN A 108 3.54 -14.92 -10.44
N ASP A 109 2.33 -14.46 -10.76
CA ASP A 109 1.02 -15.02 -10.39
C ASP A 109 -0.20 -14.14 -10.77
N LEU A 110 -0.02 -12.97 -11.39
CA LEU A 110 -1.10 -11.97 -11.49
C LEU A 110 -1.84 -11.97 -12.85
N LYS A 111 -2.47 -13.09 -13.23
CA LYS A 111 -3.54 -13.07 -14.27
C LYS A 111 -4.89 -13.01 -13.57
N PHE A 112 -5.60 -11.90 -13.68
CA PHE A 112 -6.87 -11.71 -12.97
C PHE A 112 -8.06 -11.59 -13.91
N PRO A 113 -9.13 -12.37 -13.68
CA PRO A 113 -10.39 -12.15 -14.36
C PRO A 113 -11.00 -10.81 -13.93
N GLU A 114 -11.67 -10.14 -14.87
CA GLU A 114 -12.51 -8.98 -14.55
C GLU A 114 -13.81 -9.45 -13.88
N VAL A 115 -13.83 -9.42 -12.55
CA VAL A 115 -15.07 -9.57 -11.76
C VAL A 115 -15.75 -8.20 -11.70
N LYS A 116 -17.03 -8.14 -12.10
CA LYS A 116 -17.86 -6.92 -11.99
C LYS A 116 -18.33 -6.74 -10.55
N THR A 117 -18.37 -5.49 -10.11
CA THR A 117 -18.70 -5.05 -8.75
C THR A 117 -20.02 -5.55 -8.18
N ASN A 118 -21.03 -5.77 -9.02
CA ASN A 118 -22.37 -6.14 -8.55
C ASN A 118 -22.51 -7.63 -8.18
N ASP A 119 -21.51 -8.45 -8.53
CA ASP A 119 -21.59 -9.91 -8.35
C ASP A 119 -20.94 -10.38 -7.05
N HIS A 120 -20.28 -9.46 -6.31
CA HIS A 120 -19.43 -9.85 -5.19
C HIS A 120 -20.14 -10.59 -4.06
N GLU A 121 -21.37 -10.19 -3.70
CA GLU A 121 -22.11 -10.80 -2.59
C GLU A 121 -22.52 -12.25 -2.90
N ASN A 122 -22.96 -12.52 -4.14
CA ASN A 122 -23.32 -13.87 -4.55
C ASN A 122 -22.07 -14.75 -4.64
N LEU A 123 -20.98 -14.25 -5.22
CA LEU A 123 -19.71 -14.98 -5.32
C LEU A 123 -19.12 -15.29 -3.94
N GLU A 124 -19.25 -14.38 -2.96
CA GLU A 124 -18.85 -14.63 -1.58
C GLU A 124 -19.67 -15.76 -0.95
N LYS A 125 -20.99 -15.72 -1.09
CA LYS A 125 -21.89 -16.76 -0.57
C LYS A 125 -21.59 -18.11 -1.21
N GLU A 126 -21.49 -18.18 -2.54
CA GLU A 126 -21.17 -19.39 -3.29
C GLU A 126 -19.83 -20.00 -2.84
N LYS A 127 -18.79 -19.17 -2.70
CA LYS A 127 -17.47 -19.62 -2.25
C LYS A 127 -17.51 -20.17 -0.81
N MET A 128 -18.23 -19.49 0.10
CA MET A 128 -18.36 -19.95 1.48
C MET A 128 -19.16 -21.26 1.56
N GLU A 129 -20.22 -21.40 0.76
CA GLU A 129 -21.00 -22.64 0.65
C GLU A 129 -20.17 -23.79 0.08
N GLU A 130 -19.37 -23.55 -0.98
CA GLU A 130 -18.47 -24.55 -1.55
C GLU A 130 -17.43 -25.02 -0.53
N GLY A 131 -16.81 -24.09 0.19
CA GLY A 131 -15.86 -24.40 1.26
C GLY A 131 -16.49 -25.25 2.37
N ASN A 132 -17.69 -24.88 2.84
CA ASN A 132 -18.40 -25.63 3.88
C ASN A 132 -18.77 -27.04 3.43
N LYS A 133 -19.21 -27.22 2.17
CA LYS A 133 -19.52 -28.55 1.60
C LYS A 133 -18.27 -29.43 1.55
N LYS A 134 -17.14 -28.91 1.04
CA LYS A 134 -15.89 -29.68 0.94
C LYS A 134 -15.28 -30.01 2.30
N GLY A 135 -15.39 -29.11 3.29
CA GLY A 135 -15.00 -29.38 4.67
C GLY A 135 -15.81 -30.52 5.29
N ALA A 136 -17.13 -30.52 5.12
CA ALA A 136 -17.97 -31.61 5.61
C ALA A 136 -17.69 -32.96 4.89
N GLU A 137 -17.38 -32.93 3.59
CA GLU A 137 -17.03 -34.13 2.82
C GLU A 137 -15.66 -34.72 3.20
N SER A 138 -14.67 -33.89 3.57
CA SER A 138 -13.35 -34.37 3.97
C SER A 138 -13.35 -34.99 5.37
N ASP A 139 -14.15 -34.45 6.31
CA ASP A 139 -14.39 -35.04 7.63
C ASP A 139 -15.02 -36.46 7.51
N LEU A 140 -15.79 -36.72 6.45
CA LEU A 140 -16.38 -38.03 6.14
C LEU A 140 -15.43 -38.97 5.38
N ARG A 141 -14.37 -38.45 4.75
CA ARG A 141 -13.44 -39.18 3.88
C ARG A 141 -12.03 -39.31 4.47
N SER A 142 -11.88 -39.39 5.78
CA SER A 142 -10.56 -39.48 6.45
C SER A 142 -9.75 -40.77 6.18
N ILE A 143 -9.94 -41.42 5.03
CA ILE A 143 -9.15 -42.55 4.56
C ILE A 143 -8.52 -42.17 3.22
N GLY A 144 -7.21 -41.84 3.29
CA GLY A 144 -6.26 -42.18 2.24
C GLY A 144 -5.89 -41.08 1.23
N ILE A 145 -5.11 -40.08 1.66
CA ILE A 145 -3.99 -39.55 0.86
C ILE A 145 -2.88 -39.12 1.86
N GLU A 146 -1.74 -39.80 1.84
CA GLU A 146 -0.57 -39.40 2.63
C GLU A 146 0.06 -38.14 2.01
N SER A 147 -0.20 -36.98 2.61
CA SER A 147 0.70 -35.83 2.44
C SER A 147 2.05 -36.20 3.06
N THR A 148 3.13 -36.15 2.28
CA THR A 148 4.50 -36.42 2.78
C THR A 148 5.05 -35.32 3.68
N THR A 149 4.30 -34.22 3.85
CA THR A 149 4.65 -33.13 4.76
C THR A 149 3.60 -33.01 5.86
N THR A 150 4.04 -33.04 7.11
CA THR A 150 3.19 -32.81 8.28
C THR A 150 3.01 -31.31 8.50
N TYR A 151 1.85 -30.93 9.04
CA TYR A 151 1.60 -29.56 9.45
C TYR A 151 2.66 -29.08 10.43
N GLU A 152 3.12 -27.84 10.26
CA GLU A 152 4.01 -27.17 11.19
C GLU A 152 3.71 -25.68 11.32
N ASP A 153 3.92 -25.16 12.53
CA ASP A 153 3.86 -23.73 12.78
C ASP A 153 5.12 -23.05 12.23
N TYR A 154 4.92 -21.88 11.64
CA TYR A 154 5.94 -21.00 11.12
C TYR A 154 5.91 -19.70 11.91
N TYR A 155 6.93 -19.48 12.74
CA TYR A 155 7.06 -18.27 13.54
C TYR A 155 8.09 -17.31 12.96
N VAL A 156 7.75 -16.02 12.93
CA VAL A 156 8.71 -14.93 12.70
C VAL A 156 8.61 -13.99 13.89
N ASN A 157 9.67 -13.93 14.70
CA ASN A 157 9.75 -13.08 15.90
C ASN A 157 8.48 -13.16 16.79
N GLY A 158 8.02 -14.39 17.08
CA GLY A 158 6.84 -14.65 17.91
C GLY A 158 5.48 -14.49 17.20
N VAL A 159 5.44 -14.08 15.94
CA VAL A 159 4.21 -14.01 15.14
C VAL A 159 3.98 -15.35 14.44
N LEU A 160 2.80 -15.95 14.64
CA LEU A 160 2.37 -17.15 13.91
C LEU A 160 1.96 -16.77 12.49
N MET A 161 2.84 -17.02 11.53
CA MET A 161 2.67 -16.60 10.14
C MET A 161 1.63 -17.42 9.37
N ASN A 162 1.24 -18.60 9.89
CA ASN A 162 0.23 -19.47 9.30
C ASN A 162 -1.18 -18.87 9.31
N ASN A 163 -1.45 -17.89 10.19
CA ASN A 163 -2.79 -17.38 10.50
C ASN A 163 -2.76 -15.87 10.80
N LEU A 164 -2.47 -15.07 9.77
CA LEU A 164 -2.30 -13.63 9.92
C LEU A 164 -3.63 -12.91 10.12
N VAL A 165 -4.67 -13.40 9.46
CA VAL A 165 -6.03 -12.84 9.51
C VAL A 165 -6.90 -13.72 10.42
N PRO A 166 -7.59 -13.17 11.44
CA PRO A 166 -8.59 -13.89 12.21
C PRO A 166 -9.83 -14.13 11.34
N GLY A 167 -10.46 -15.30 11.46
CA GLY A 167 -11.67 -15.62 10.70
C GLY A 167 -11.45 -16.62 9.57
N SER A 168 -12.57 -17.01 8.95
CA SER A 168 -12.89 -18.39 8.61
C SER A 168 -11.94 -19.05 7.60
N CYS A 169 -11.22 -20.05 8.11
CA CYS A 169 -11.09 -21.36 7.46
C CYS A 169 -12.48 -21.80 6.92
N PRO A 170 -12.58 -22.51 5.77
CA PRO A 170 -13.83 -23.13 5.35
C PRO A 170 -14.30 -24.20 6.37
N CYS A 171 -14.96 -23.76 7.44
CA CYS A 171 -15.67 -24.59 8.42
C CYS A 171 -16.40 -23.80 9.53
N SER A 172 -16.40 -22.46 9.50
CA SER A 172 -17.12 -21.66 10.52
C SER A 172 -17.94 -20.56 9.86
N SER A 173 -19.22 -20.49 10.25
CA SER A 173 -20.29 -19.64 9.71
C SER A 173 -20.14 -18.13 10.01
N GLY A 174 -18.90 -17.62 10.08
CA GLY A 174 -18.60 -16.21 10.34
C GLY A 174 -18.25 -15.42 9.07
N SER A 175 -18.41 -14.10 9.14
CA SER A 175 -17.88 -13.17 8.12
C SER A 175 -16.35 -13.10 8.19
N ASP A 176 -15.65 -13.43 7.11
CA ASP A 176 -14.20 -13.32 7.03
C ASP A 176 -13.77 -11.85 7.21
N LYS A 177 -12.93 -11.61 8.23
CA LYS A 177 -12.49 -10.27 8.61
C LYS A 177 -11.62 -9.61 7.55
N PHE A 178 -10.97 -10.40 6.68
CA PHE A 178 -10.19 -9.88 5.55
C PHE A 178 -11.06 -9.05 4.59
N ILE A 179 -12.33 -9.43 4.44
CA ILE A 179 -13.28 -8.82 3.51
C ILE A 179 -14.37 -8.01 4.23
N ASN A 180 -14.23 -7.75 5.52
CA ASN A 180 -15.15 -6.89 6.29
C ASN A 180 -15.03 -5.43 5.84
N TYR A 181 -15.75 -5.09 4.76
CA TYR A 181 -15.74 -3.76 4.16
C TYR A 181 -16.42 -2.67 5.01
N SER A 182 -17.15 -3.07 6.04
CA SER A 182 -17.80 -2.16 7.00
C SER A 182 -16.91 -1.74 8.17
N SER A 183 -15.65 -2.21 8.23
CA SER A 183 -14.78 -1.99 9.39
C SER A 183 -14.31 -0.55 9.62
N MET A 184 -14.48 0.32 8.63
CA MET A 184 -14.30 1.75 8.79
C MET A 184 -15.22 2.51 7.83
N THR A 185 -15.89 3.53 8.35
CA THR A 185 -16.51 4.59 7.56
C THR A 185 -15.46 5.52 6.98
N GLU A 186 -15.83 6.28 5.94
CA GLU A 186 -14.98 7.36 5.40
C GLU A 186 -14.51 8.33 6.50
N SER A 187 -15.40 8.67 7.43
CA SER A 187 -15.09 9.61 8.52
C SER A 187 -14.07 9.05 9.51
N GLU A 188 -14.11 7.75 9.81
CA GLU A 188 -13.14 7.09 10.67
C GLU A 188 -11.78 6.97 9.98
N ILE A 189 -11.75 6.72 8.67
CA ILE A 189 -10.52 6.72 7.87
C ILE A 189 -9.88 8.12 7.90
N GLN A 190 -10.68 9.16 7.67
CA GLN A 190 -10.20 10.54 7.71
C GLN A 190 -9.68 10.91 9.12
N SER A 191 -10.43 10.55 10.17
CA SER A 191 -10.04 10.81 11.56
C SER A 191 -8.75 10.08 11.92
N PHE A 192 -8.58 8.84 11.44
CA PHE A 192 -7.34 8.09 11.63
C PHE A 192 -6.13 8.81 11.02
N PHE A 193 -6.24 9.32 9.78
CA PHE A 193 -5.17 10.08 9.15
C PHE A 193 -4.88 11.41 9.86
N GLN A 194 -5.91 12.12 10.31
CA GLN A 194 -5.76 13.34 11.10
C GLN A 194 -5.04 13.07 12.42
N ASN A 195 -5.43 12.02 13.15
CA ASN A 195 -4.82 11.63 14.42
C ASN A 195 -3.36 11.18 14.28
N LYS A 196 -3.00 10.57 13.15
CA LYS A 196 -1.61 10.23 12.81
C LYS A 196 -0.79 11.43 12.31
N ASN A 197 -1.44 12.57 12.08
CA ASN A 197 -0.87 13.69 11.34
C ASN A 197 -0.29 13.26 9.98
N SER A 198 -0.96 12.29 9.33
CA SER A 198 -0.54 11.71 8.07
C SER A 198 -0.67 12.72 6.94
N ILE A 199 0.21 12.68 5.93
CA ILE A 199 0.01 13.39 4.66
C ILE A 199 -1.27 12.97 3.93
N LEU A 200 -1.82 11.79 4.24
CA LEU A 200 -3.09 11.31 3.70
C LEU A 200 -4.32 11.98 4.33
N LYS A 201 -4.15 12.81 5.37
CA LYS A 201 -5.24 13.65 5.89
C LYS A 201 -5.63 14.75 4.88
N ASP A 202 -4.69 15.09 3.99
CA ASP A 202 -4.79 16.20 3.06
C ASP A 202 -5.10 15.69 1.63
N PRO A 203 -5.85 16.45 0.81
CA PRO A 203 -6.22 16.03 -0.55
C PRO A 203 -5.01 15.89 -1.48
N VAL A 204 -5.16 15.06 -2.52
CA VAL A 204 -4.21 14.94 -3.63
C VAL A 204 -4.79 15.64 -4.86
N GLN A 205 -4.17 16.72 -5.30
CA GLN A 205 -4.54 17.43 -6.53
C GLN A 205 -3.75 16.92 -7.73
N ILE A 206 -4.41 16.84 -8.87
CA ILE A 206 -3.78 16.47 -10.14
C ILE A 206 -3.50 17.74 -10.94
N TRP A 207 -2.22 17.94 -11.26
CA TRP A 207 -1.73 19.07 -12.02
C TRP A 207 -1.09 18.59 -13.32
N ARG A 208 -1.01 19.49 -14.31
CA ARG A 208 -0.34 19.22 -15.59
C ARG A 208 0.63 20.32 -15.96
N ARG A 209 1.71 19.95 -16.64
CA ARG A 209 2.65 20.86 -17.32
C ARG A 209 2.39 20.83 -18.83
N ASP A 210 2.32 22.00 -19.46
CA ASP A 210 2.21 22.13 -20.92
C ASP A 210 3.58 22.12 -21.63
N SER A 211 3.57 22.13 -22.96
CA SER A 211 4.78 22.17 -23.80
C SER A 211 5.68 23.39 -23.57
N ASN A 212 5.11 24.47 -23.04
CA ASN A 212 5.80 25.73 -22.77
C ASN A 212 6.39 25.78 -21.34
N GLY A 213 6.18 24.72 -20.54
CA GLY A 213 6.65 24.62 -19.17
C GLY A 213 5.69 25.19 -18.12
N ASN A 214 4.52 25.72 -18.51
CA ASN A 214 3.55 26.26 -17.57
C ASN A 214 2.81 25.12 -16.88
N VAL A 215 2.53 25.28 -15.60
CA VAL A 215 1.71 24.33 -14.84
C VAL A 215 0.30 24.85 -14.64
N TYR A 216 -0.68 23.94 -14.61
CA TYR A 216 -2.08 24.27 -14.32
C TYR A 216 -2.78 23.14 -13.55
N ASN A 217 -3.73 23.52 -12.70
CA ASN A 217 -4.57 22.58 -11.97
C ASN A 217 -5.61 21.98 -12.91
N THR A 218 -5.78 20.65 -12.89
CA THR A 218 -6.81 19.97 -13.71
C THR A 218 -8.20 20.01 -13.09
N ASN A 219 -8.35 20.59 -11.90
CA ASN A 219 -9.52 20.54 -11.02
C ASN A 219 -9.89 19.13 -10.53
N LYS A 220 -9.08 18.10 -10.84
CA LYS A 220 -9.22 16.77 -10.25
C LYS A 220 -8.53 16.75 -8.89
N THR A 221 -9.33 16.54 -7.85
CA THR A 221 -8.88 16.38 -6.47
C THR A 221 -9.35 15.04 -5.93
N ILE A 222 -8.45 14.32 -5.29
CA ILE A 222 -8.71 13.01 -4.68
C ILE A 222 -8.59 13.17 -3.17
N LEU A 223 -9.64 12.84 -2.43
CA LEU A 223 -9.58 12.74 -0.98
C LEU A 223 -9.16 11.31 -0.61
N PRO A 224 -8.01 11.08 0.07
CA PRO A 224 -7.52 9.74 0.35
C PRO A 224 -8.50 8.85 1.12
N SER A 225 -9.15 9.40 2.15
CA SER A 225 -10.17 8.69 2.93
C SER A 225 -11.36 8.25 2.07
N LYS A 226 -11.85 9.14 1.19
CA LYS A 226 -12.91 8.81 0.23
C LYS A 226 -12.48 7.74 -0.77
N ALA A 227 -11.28 7.84 -1.32
CA ALA A 227 -10.78 6.87 -2.29
C ALA A 227 -10.70 5.46 -1.68
N ILE A 228 -10.15 5.35 -0.47
CA ILE A 228 -10.06 4.08 0.27
C ILE A 228 -11.44 3.55 0.62
N TYR A 229 -12.32 4.39 1.15
CA TYR A 229 -13.70 4.00 1.46
C TYR A 229 -14.42 3.48 0.23
N ASN A 230 -14.40 4.24 -0.87
CA ASN A 230 -15.07 3.85 -2.11
C ASN A 230 -14.52 2.52 -2.65
N ALA A 231 -13.20 2.34 -2.69
CA ALA A 231 -12.59 1.08 -3.16
C ALA A 231 -12.96 -0.09 -2.25
N ALA A 232 -12.95 0.10 -0.93
CA ALA A 232 -13.36 -0.90 0.05
C ALA A 232 -14.83 -1.32 -0.13
N GLN A 233 -15.74 -0.36 -0.30
CA GLN A 233 -17.16 -0.64 -0.57
C GLN A 233 -17.34 -1.35 -1.92
N THR A 234 -16.68 -0.85 -2.95
CA THR A 234 -16.75 -1.34 -4.34
C THR A 234 -16.32 -2.80 -4.42
N HIS A 235 -15.16 -3.13 -3.83
CA HIS A 235 -14.58 -4.49 -3.93
C HIS A 235 -14.87 -5.36 -2.70
N ARG A 236 -15.69 -4.89 -1.76
CA ARG A 236 -16.01 -5.58 -0.50
C ARG A 236 -14.76 -6.10 0.22
N MET A 237 -13.86 -5.17 0.52
CA MET A 237 -12.57 -5.40 1.18
C MET A 237 -12.44 -4.57 2.44
N ASN A 238 -11.76 -5.10 3.47
CA ASN A 238 -11.54 -4.40 4.73
C ASN A 238 -10.65 -3.15 4.55
N PRO A 239 -11.14 -1.91 4.82
CA PRO A 239 -10.33 -0.69 4.77
C PRO A 239 -9.03 -0.76 5.58
N LYS A 240 -9.02 -1.43 6.74
CA LYS A 240 -7.83 -1.59 7.59
C LYS A 240 -6.72 -2.37 6.88
N VAL A 241 -7.07 -3.35 6.03
CA VAL A 241 -6.13 -4.11 5.19
C VAL A 241 -5.53 -3.21 4.10
N VAL A 242 -6.36 -2.39 3.47
CA VAL A 242 -5.91 -1.43 2.44
C VAL A 242 -4.92 -0.43 3.04
N ILE A 243 -5.24 0.15 4.20
CA ILE A 243 -4.39 1.12 4.91
C ILE A 243 -3.07 0.49 5.36
N ALA A 244 -3.10 -0.71 5.94
CA ALA A 244 -1.88 -1.43 6.34
C ALA A 244 -0.99 -1.74 5.13
N THR A 245 -1.59 -2.02 3.97
CA THR A 245 -0.86 -2.25 2.71
C THR A 245 -0.24 -0.96 2.18
N LEU A 246 -0.97 0.15 2.12
CA LEU A 246 -0.43 1.47 1.74
C LEU A 246 0.80 1.84 2.59
N GLN A 247 0.73 1.56 3.89
CA GLN A 247 1.86 1.75 4.78
C GLN A 247 3.03 0.80 4.45
N LYS A 248 2.76 -0.49 4.25
CA LYS A 248 3.81 -1.48 3.96
C LYS A 248 4.53 -1.15 2.65
N GLU A 249 3.78 -0.81 1.61
CA GLU A 249 4.31 -0.63 0.26
C GLU A 249 5.03 0.73 0.10
N GLN A 250 4.47 1.81 0.66
CA GLN A 250 4.97 3.16 0.38
C GLN A 250 5.20 4.04 1.62
N SER A 251 4.96 3.50 2.82
CA SER A 251 5.07 4.25 4.09
C SER A 251 4.24 5.53 4.13
N LEU A 252 3.12 5.58 3.39
CA LEU A 252 2.28 6.76 3.22
C LEU A 252 1.51 7.15 4.49
N VAL A 253 1.13 6.19 5.33
CA VAL A 253 0.25 6.43 6.48
C VAL A 253 1.01 7.13 7.60
N SER A 254 2.22 6.65 7.92
CA SER A 254 3.09 7.26 8.91
C SER A 254 3.86 8.47 8.38
N ALA A 255 3.78 8.74 7.07
CA ALA A 255 4.40 9.93 6.50
C ALA A 255 3.69 11.17 7.05
N ALA A 256 4.46 12.03 7.70
CA ALA A 256 4.00 13.28 8.27
C ALA A 256 5.09 14.36 8.06
N PRO A 257 4.72 15.65 8.07
CA PRO A 257 5.66 16.77 8.17
C PRO A 257 6.77 16.51 9.20
N GLY A 258 8.01 16.33 8.73
CA GLY A 258 9.20 16.14 9.56
C GLY A 258 9.55 14.71 10.01
N SER A 259 8.90 13.65 9.51
CA SER A 259 9.34 12.26 9.74
C SER A 259 10.56 11.89 8.86
N VAL A 260 11.22 10.73 9.04
CA VAL A 260 12.32 10.18 8.19
C VAL A 260 12.27 8.65 8.08
N SER A 261 11.78 8.17 6.92
CA SER A 261 12.19 6.99 6.15
C SER A 261 11.23 6.89 4.95
N TYR A 262 11.70 7.20 3.74
CA TYR A 262 10.83 7.55 2.60
C TYR A 262 11.12 6.76 1.32
N SER A 263 10.11 6.09 0.75
CA SER A 263 10.16 5.65 -0.66
C SER A 263 9.87 6.83 -1.60
N SER A 264 10.36 6.77 -2.84
CA SER A 264 10.32 7.87 -3.82
C SER A 264 9.31 7.68 -4.97
N ARG A 265 8.29 6.81 -4.82
CA ARG A 265 7.19 6.61 -5.80
C ARG A 265 5.79 6.61 -5.17
N ARG A 266 5.64 7.39 -4.10
CA ARG A 266 4.64 7.22 -3.05
C ARG A 266 3.20 7.21 -3.54
N PHE A 267 2.73 8.32 -4.09
CA PHE A 267 1.33 8.40 -4.54
C PHE A 267 1.15 7.73 -5.90
N TYR A 268 2.18 7.77 -6.76
CA TYR A 268 2.11 7.19 -8.10
C TYR A 268 1.98 5.65 -8.11
N TYR A 269 2.62 4.94 -7.15
CA TYR A 269 2.54 3.49 -6.92
C TYR A 269 2.17 3.11 -5.48
N ALA A 270 1.16 3.78 -4.94
CA ALA A 270 0.73 3.68 -3.54
C ALA A 270 0.55 2.25 -2.99
N MET A 271 0.12 1.30 -3.84
CA MET A 271 -0.07 -0.09 -3.45
C MET A 271 0.85 -1.06 -4.22
N GLY A 272 1.70 -0.57 -5.12
CA GLY A 272 2.51 -1.43 -6.01
C GLY A 272 1.70 -2.16 -7.09
N TYR A 273 0.41 -1.81 -7.28
CA TYR A 273 -0.43 -2.43 -8.31
C TYR A 273 0.06 -2.05 -9.72
N GLY A 274 0.17 -3.02 -10.64
CA GLY A 274 0.58 -2.74 -12.02
C GLY A 274 2.01 -2.21 -12.19
N ALA A 275 2.81 -2.20 -11.10
CA ALA A 275 4.26 -2.11 -11.19
C ALA A 275 4.77 -3.48 -11.65
N THR A 276 4.84 -3.68 -12.97
CA THR A 276 5.16 -4.99 -13.55
C THR A 276 6.61 -5.12 -13.98
N ASP A 277 7.02 -6.38 -14.15
CA ASP A 277 8.24 -6.84 -14.79
C ASP A 277 8.52 -6.23 -16.16
N GLY A 278 7.46 -5.85 -16.89
CA GLY A 278 7.54 -5.25 -18.21
C GLY A 278 7.97 -3.78 -18.21
N GLY A 279 7.93 -3.15 -17.03
CA GLY A 279 7.70 -1.74 -16.80
C GLY A 279 6.29 -1.50 -16.26
N ASP A 280 6.08 -0.30 -15.74
CA ASP A 280 4.77 0.26 -15.39
C ASP A 280 3.69 -0.03 -16.45
N LEU A 281 2.58 -0.68 -16.08
CA LEU A 281 1.44 -0.79 -16.98
C LEU A 281 0.83 0.60 -17.21
N ASN A 282 0.62 0.96 -18.47
CA ASN A 282 -0.05 2.23 -18.79
C ASN A 282 -1.47 2.22 -18.19
N GLY A 283 -1.83 3.29 -17.48
CA GLY A 283 -3.15 3.43 -16.86
C GLY A 283 -3.35 2.60 -15.58
N THR A 284 -2.28 2.10 -14.97
CA THR A 284 -2.34 1.50 -13.62
C THR A 284 -1.75 2.38 -12.54
N SER A 285 -1.17 3.52 -12.89
CA SER A 285 -0.48 4.43 -11.98
C SER A 285 -1.32 5.66 -11.64
N GLY A 286 -1.02 6.30 -10.50
CA GLY A 286 -1.82 7.38 -9.93
C GLY A 286 -2.60 6.92 -8.69
N PHE A 287 -2.80 7.84 -7.75
CA PHE A 287 -3.18 7.47 -6.39
C PHE A 287 -4.55 6.79 -6.27
N ASP A 288 -5.58 7.32 -6.93
CA ASP A 288 -6.92 6.73 -6.96
C ASP A 288 -6.94 5.37 -7.65
N ILE A 289 -6.21 5.23 -8.76
CA ILE A 289 -6.10 3.96 -9.50
C ILE A 289 -5.37 2.89 -8.67
N GLN A 290 -4.30 3.27 -7.96
CA GLN A 290 -3.57 2.38 -7.06
C GLN A 290 -4.45 1.86 -5.93
N ILE A 291 -5.22 2.75 -5.29
CA ILE A 291 -6.15 2.36 -4.23
C ILE A 291 -7.24 1.44 -4.78
N ASP A 292 -7.89 1.80 -5.88
CA ASP A 292 -8.98 1.02 -6.46
C ASP A 292 -8.51 -0.37 -6.91
N LYS A 293 -7.52 -0.41 -7.80
CA LYS A 293 -7.06 -1.68 -8.39
C LYS A 293 -6.25 -2.53 -7.42
N GLY A 294 -5.49 -1.92 -6.52
CA GLY A 294 -4.81 -2.64 -5.44
C GLY A 294 -5.77 -3.27 -4.45
N THR A 295 -6.89 -2.59 -4.14
CA THR A 295 -7.96 -3.16 -3.31
C THR A 295 -8.67 -4.29 -4.03
N LYS A 296 -9.03 -4.12 -5.31
CA LYS A 296 -9.60 -5.19 -6.14
C LYS A 296 -8.71 -6.43 -6.17
N LEU A 297 -7.41 -6.25 -6.30
CA LEU A 297 -6.45 -7.35 -6.33
C LEU A 297 -6.54 -8.24 -5.09
N PHE A 298 -6.63 -7.67 -3.89
CA PHE A 298 -6.84 -8.48 -2.69
C PHE A 298 -8.12 -9.29 -2.74
N LYS A 299 -9.20 -8.71 -3.27
CA LYS A 299 -10.47 -9.40 -3.42
C LYS A 299 -10.39 -10.56 -4.40
N ASP A 300 -9.78 -10.34 -5.57
CA ASP A 300 -9.58 -11.37 -6.59
C ASP A 300 -8.73 -12.52 -6.04
N LEU A 301 -7.67 -12.20 -5.29
CA LEU A 301 -6.85 -13.21 -4.61
C LEU A 301 -7.70 -13.99 -3.59
N TRP A 302 -8.46 -13.30 -2.75
CA TRP A 302 -9.38 -13.98 -1.83
C TRP A 302 -10.35 -14.93 -2.55
N TYR A 303 -10.93 -14.52 -3.69
CA TYR A 303 -11.77 -15.40 -4.53
C TYR A 303 -11.02 -16.60 -5.12
N ASN A 304 -9.75 -16.44 -5.49
CA ASN A 304 -8.93 -17.51 -6.04
C ASN A 304 -8.33 -18.45 -4.98
N SER A 305 -8.51 -18.14 -3.70
CA SER A 305 -8.10 -19.01 -2.61
C SER A 305 -8.77 -20.39 -2.74
N PRO A 306 -8.03 -21.52 -2.63
CA PRO A 306 -8.62 -22.84 -2.73
C PRO A 306 -9.73 -23.03 -1.70
N THR A 307 -10.80 -23.75 -2.05
CA THR A 307 -11.89 -24.09 -1.13
C THR A 307 -11.69 -25.46 -0.47
N GLU A 308 -10.50 -26.03 -0.55
CA GLU A 308 -10.12 -27.28 0.11
C GLU A 308 -10.06 -27.10 1.63
N THR A 309 -9.95 -28.21 2.37
CA THR A 309 -9.80 -28.15 3.83
C THR A 309 -8.44 -27.57 4.19
N TYR A 310 -8.46 -26.41 4.85
CA TYR A 310 -7.27 -25.80 5.43
C TYR A 310 -6.81 -26.61 6.66
N PRO A 311 -5.50 -26.64 6.97
CA PRO A 311 -4.44 -25.83 6.36
C PRO A 311 -3.94 -26.34 5.00
N ILE A 312 -3.51 -25.43 4.14
CA ILE A 312 -2.96 -25.74 2.80
C ILE A 312 -1.49 -25.33 2.74
N LEU A 313 -0.65 -26.19 2.17
CA LEU A 313 0.77 -25.92 1.97
C LEU A 313 0.98 -24.92 0.81
N PHE A 314 1.63 -23.80 1.12
CA PHE A 314 2.01 -22.77 0.17
C PHE A 314 3.53 -22.81 -0.04
N ASN A 315 3.97 -23.12 -1.26
CA ASN A 315 5.38 -23.28 -1.60
C ASN A 315 5.96 -22.02 -2.25
N ASN A 316 7.29 -22.01 -2.43
CA ASN A 316 8.03 -20.95 -3.10
C ASN A 316 7.93 -19.56 -2.43
N ILE A 317 7.71 -19.53 -1.11
CA ILE A 317 7.85 -18.29 -0.35
C ILE A 317 9.34 -17.94 -0.16
N ASN A 318 9.63 -16.72 0.30
CA ASN A 318 10.99 -16.30 0.65
C ASN A 318 11.98 -16.46 -0.54
N TYR A 319 11.56 -16.07 -1.74
CA TYR A 319 12.35 -16.18 -2.98
C TYR A 319 12.74 -17.63 -3.33
N GLY A 320 11.95 -18.61 -2.87
CA GLY A 320 12.23 -20.02 -3.06
C GLY A 320 13.38 -20.56 -2.21
N LYS A 321 13.91 -19.77 -1.26
CA LYS A 321 15.09 -20.12 -0.46
C LYS A 321 14.73 -20.44 0.99
N THR A 322 15.38 -21.47 1.51
CA THR A 322 15.42 -21.76 2.95
C THR A 322 16.72 -21.19 3.53
N VAL A 323 16.62 -20.34 4.54
CA VAL A 323 17.76 -19.65 5.15
C VAL A 323 17.71 -19.79 6.67
N THR A 324 18.86 -20.08 7.29
CA THR A 324 19.00 -20.07 8.76
C THR A 324 19.72 -18.80 9.19
N SER A 325 19.15 -18.07 10.15
CA SER A 325 19.78 -16.91 10.77
C SER A 325 19.47 -16.89 12.26
N ASN A 326 20.49 -16.61 13.09
CA ASN A 326 20.39 -16.62 14.57
C ASN A 326 19.72 -17.88 15.14
N GLY A 327 20.02 -19.05 14.56
CA GLY A 327 19.48 -20.34 15.02
C GLY A 327 18.01 -20.60 14.62
N VAL A 328 17.36 -19.70 13.88
CA VAL A 328 16.00 -19.88 13.35
C VAL A 328 16.08 -20.17 11.85
N THR A 329 15.39 -21.22 11.40
CA THR A 329 15.29 -21.58 9.99
C THR A 329 14.01 -21.03 9.38
N TYR A 330 14.17 -20.13 8.41
CA TYR A 330 13.09 -19.57 7.60
C TYR A 330 12.96 -20.38 6.31
N LYS A 331 11.88 -21.17 6.20
CA LYS A 331 11.66 -22.12 5.10
C LYS A 331 11.09 -21.42 3.86
N ASN A 332 11.24 -22.05 2.70
CA ASN A 332 10.62 -21.60 1.44
C ASN A 332 9.17 -22.09 1.25
N TYR A 333 8.53 -22.60 2.29
CA TYR A 333 7.12 -22.98 2.30
C TYR A 333 6.46 -22.64 3.64
N ILE A 334 5.13 -22.59 3.66
CA ILE A 334 4.32 -22.36 4.86
C ILE A 334 2.94 -23.00 4.75
N TRP A 335 2.38 -23.48 5.87
CA TRP A 335 0.98 -23.90 5.95
C TRP A 335 0.08 -22.69 6.23
N VAL A 336 -0.80 -22.35 5.30
CA VAL A 336 -1.77 -21.26 5.47
C VAL A 336 -3.06 -21.81 6.07
N LYS A 337 -3.75 -21.05 6.96
CA LYS A 337 -4.97 -21.49 7.68
C LYS A 337 -6.30 -20.87 7.21
N ASN A 338 -6.29 -19.83 6.39
CA ASN A 338 -7.52 -19.19 5.91
C ASN A 338 -7.31 -18.43 4.59
N TYR A 339 -8.42 -18.02 3.97
CA TYR A 339 -8.44 -17.33 2.69
C TYR A 339 -7.73 -15.97 2.72
N GLY A 340 -7.92 -15.18 3.78
CA GLY A 340 -7.24 -13.88 3.93
C GLY A 340 -5.72 -14.02 4.00
N THR A 341 -5.22 -14.98 4.78
CA THR A 341 -3.79 -15.28 4.89
C THR A 341 -3.24 -15.81 3.56
N TRP A 342 -4.02 -16.61 2.83
CA TRP A 342 -3.65 -17.05 1.47
C TRP A 342 -3.50 -15.88 0.52
N ALA A 343 -4.46 -14.94 0.55
CA ALA A 343 -4.45 -13.75 -0.30
C ALA A 343 -3.24 -12.85 0.01
N LEU A 344 -2.88 -12.70 1.29
CA LEU A 344 -1.67 -11.99 1.70
C LEU A 344 -0.39 -12.65 1.16
N TYR A 345 -0.28 -13.98 1.19
CA TYR A 345 0.87 -14.69 0.62
C TYR A 345 0.92 -14.66 -0.91
N LYS A 346 -0.21 -14.60 -1.62
CA LYS A 346 -0.19 -14.36 -3.06
C LYS A 346 0.15 -12.93 -3.42
N TYR A 347 -0.26 -11.97 -2.61
CA TYR A 347 0.10 -10.56 -2.79
C TYR A 347 1.59 -10.32 -2.50
N THR A 348 2.11 -10.95 -1.45
CA THR A 348 3.52 -10.89 -1.06
C THR A 348 3.99 -12.28 -0.64
N PRO A 349 4.69 -13.03 -1.52
CA PRO A 349 5.07 -14.42 -1.27
C PRO A 349 6.28 -14.55 -0.33
N HIS A 350 6.29 -13.81 0.77
CA HIS A 350 7.38 -13.78 1.73
C HIS A 350 6.83 -13.69 3.15
N ALA A 351 7.30 -14.55 4.05
CA ALA A 351 7.01 -14.40 5.48
C ALA A 351 7.73 -13.16 6.02
N LEU A 352 8.98 -12.97 5.58
CA LEU A 352 9.85 -11.83 5.82
C LEU A 352 10.78 -11.67 4.62
N ASP A 353 11.48 -10.54 4.51
CA ASP A 353 12.54 -10.39 3.52
C ASP A 353 13.85 -11.00 4.04
N ILE A 354 14.12 -12.22 3.60
CA ILE A 354 15.28 -13.00 4.02
C ILE A 354 16.63 -12.36 3.64
N ASN A 355 16.66 -11.39 2.71
CA ASN A 355 17.91 -10.72 2.34
C ASN A 355 18.37 -9.69 3.39
N TYR A 356 17.49 -9.33 4.33
CA TYR A 356 17.83 -8.43 5.44
C TYR A 356 18.25 -9.14 6.72
N LEU A 357 18.21 -10.47 6.75
CA LEU A 357 18.61 -11.21 7.94
C LEU A 357 20.04 -10.82 8.38
N PRO A 358 20.27 -10.60 9.70
CA PRO A 358 19.39 -10.96 10.82
C PRO A 358 18.30 -9.93 11.18
N THR A 359 18.18 -8.83 10.46
CA THR A 359 17.10 -7.84 10.68
C THR A 359 15.76 -8.44 10.25
N ILE A 360 14.82 -8.55 11.20
CA ILE A 360 13.49 -9.10 10.92
C ILE A 360 12.58 -7.98 10.39
N THR A 361 12.39 -7.96 9.06
CA THR A 361 11.58 -6.97 8.36
C THR A 361 11.07 -7.52 7.03
N GLY A 362 10.16 -6.79 6.38
CA GLY A 362 9.62 -7.10 5.07
C GLY A 362 8.53 -8.18 5.09
N GLY A 363 8.04 -8.52 3.90
CA GLY A 363 7.04 -9.57 3.71
C GLY A 363 5.75 -9.35 4.49
N ASN A 364 5.08 -10.46 4.78
CA ASN A 364 3.86 -10.48 5.58
C ASN A 364 4.10 -10.18 7.08
N TYR A 365 5.32 -10.33 7.58
CA TYR A 365 5.68 -9.90 8.94
C TYR A 365 5.53 -8.39 9.09
N SER A 366 5.99 -7.59 8.12
CA SER A 366 5.77 -6.14 8.11
C SER A 366 4.29 -5.80 8.06
N PHE A 367 3.51 -6.46 7.20
CA PHE A 367 2.05 -6.26 7.15
C PHE A 367 1.41 -6.47 8.53
N GLN A 368 1.70 -7.60 9.17
CA GLN A 368 1.11 -7.93 10.47
C GLN A 368 1.56 -6.99 11.59
N SER A 369 2.82 -6.57 11.57
CA SER A 369 3.38 -5.62 12.53
C SER A 369 2.70 -4.25 12.39
N ILE A 370 2.48 -3.78 11.15
CA ILE A 370 1.76 -2.55 10.85
C ILE A 370 0.30 -2.66 11.30
N PHE A 371 -0.40 -3.72 10.90
CA PHE A 371 -1.80 -3.93 11.23
C PHE A 371 -2.00 -3.92 12.75
N LYS A 372 -1.19 -4.68 13.48
CA LYS A 372 -1.24 -4.73 14.95
C LYS A 372 -0.89 -3.40 15.61
N SER A 373 0.04 -2.64 15.03
CA SER A 373 0.39 -1.30 15.52
C SER A 373 -0.75 -0.30 15.38
N TYR A 374 -1.53 -0.40 14.31
CA TYR A 374 -2.64 0.53 14.03
C TYR A 374 -3.94 0.12 14.72
N TRP A 375 -4.23 -1.18 14.76
CA TRP A 375 -5.55 -1.71 15.12
C TRP A 375 -5.50 -2.75 16.25
N GLY A 376 -4.32 -3.15 16.70
CA GLY A 376 -4.18 -4.24 17.68
C GLY A 376 -4.72 -5.56 17.11
N THR A 377 -5.75 -6.09 17.76
CA THR A 377 -6.48 -7.29 17.32
C THR A 377 -7.84 -6.95 16.70
N ASP A 378 -8.16 -5.66 16.54
CA ASP A 378 -9.44 -5.20 16.03
C ASP A 378 -9.45 -5.20 14.49
N TRP A 379 -10.01 -6.25 13.93
CA TRP A 379 -10.25 -6.36 12.49
C TRP A 379 -11.63 -5.87 12.07
N ASP A 380 -12.47 -5.44 13.02
CA ASP A 380 -13.90 -5.22 12.81
C ASP A 380 -14.32 -3.84 12.40
#